data_AF-A0ABD5SZ99-F1
#
_entry.id   AF-A0ABD5SZ99-F1
#
_cell.length_a   1.000
_cell.length_b   1.000
_cell.length_c   1.000
_cell.angle_alpha   90.00
_cell.angle_beta   90.00
_cell.angle_gamma   90.00
#
_symmetry.space_group_name_H-M   'P 1'
#
loop_
_entity.id
_entity.type
_entity.pdbx_description
1 polymer ?
#
loop_
_entity_poly.entity_id
_entity_poly.type
_entity_poly.pdbx_seq_one_letter_code
_entity_poly.pdbx_strand_id
1 'polypeptide(L)'
;LREFVQRQTPAVAPNLSALAEPVLAARLISLAGGLEALAKKPSGTVQVLGAEDALFAHLRGHAPSPKHGIIYTHDAVRGTHPENRGSAARAVAGKLAIAARVDHYSGESKPELEAELAERIETIQARTVDDDADSDGGSADTGGADDE
;
A
#
# COMPACT_ATOMS: atom_id res chain seq x y z
N LEU A 1 16.54 11.94 15.95
CA LEU A 1 16.58 11.36 14.58
C LEU A 1 15.21 11.39 13.89
N ARG A 2 14.15 10.81 14.48
CA ARG A 2 12.81 10.79 13.87
C ARG A 2 12.25 12.17 13.52
N GLU A 3 12.35 13.12 14.46
CA GLU A 3 11.90 14.52 14.25
C GLU A 3 12.65 15.19 13.09
N PHE A 4 13.95 14.90 12.95
CA PHE A 4 14.74 15.41 11.83
C PHE A 4 14.20 14.89 10.49
N VAL A 5 13.91 13.59 10.39
CA VAL A 5 13.31 12.98 9.19
C VAL A 5 11.94 13.61 8.91
N GLN A 6 11.08 13.72 9.92
CA GLN A 6 9.75 14.33 9.78
C GLN A 6 9.79 15.76 9.25
N ARG A 7 10.81 16.54 9.64
CA ARG A 7 11.01 17.91 9.17
C ARG A 7 11.65 17.99 7.78
N GLN A 8 12.56 17.08 7.45
CA GLN A 8 13.37 17.20 6.22
C GLN A 8 12.73 16.52 5.01
N THR A 9 12.06 15.38 5.18
CA THR A 9 11.48 14.64 4.05
C THR A 9 10.46 15.47 3.26
N PRO A 10 9.56 16.27 3.87
CA PRO A 10 8.63 17.11 3.11
C PRO A 10 9.31 18.18 2.26
N ALA A 11 10.50 18.65 2.67
CA ALA A 11 11.26 19.64 1.90
C ALA A 11 11.96 19.02 0.68
N VAL A 12 12.24 17.72 0.70
CA VAL A 12 12.94 16.99 -0.37
C VAL A 12 11.96 16.25 -1.28
N ALA A 13 10.88 15.73 -0.72
CA ALA A 13 9.92 14.86 -1.38
C ALA A 13 8.51 15.17 -0.85
N PRO A 14 7.92 16.33 -1.22
CA PRO A 14 6.62 16.77 -0.72
C PRO A 14 5.49 15.80 -1.07
N ASN A 15 5.45 15.26 -2.30
CA ASN A 15 4.38 14.37 -2.73
C ASN A 15 4.48 12.99 -2.07
N LEU A 16 5.68 12.42 -1.99
CA LEU A 16 5.88 11.17 -1.26
C LEU A 16 5.53 11.32 0.22
N SER A 17 5.87 12.46 0.84
CA SER A 17 5.55 12.71 2.25
C SER A 17 4.05 12.86 2.48
N ALA A 18 3.32 13.47 1.56
CA ALA A 18 1.87 13.55 1.60
C ALA A 18 1.23 12.15 1.49
N LEU A 19 1.68 11.34 0.54
CA LEU A 19 1.10 10.01 0.30
C LEU A 19 1.48 8.96 1.34
N ALA A 20 2.72 8.94 1.81
CA ALA A 20 3.24 7.85 2.65
C ALA A 20 3.58 8.29 4.08
N GLU A 21 3.38 9.54 4.46
CA GLU A 21 4.00 10.18 5.62
C GLU A 21 5.55 10.29 5.50
N PRO A 22 6.17 11.26 6.20
CA PRO A 22 7.61 11.49 6.10
C PRO A 22 8.50 10.28 6.40
N VAL A 23 8.11 9.43 7.36
CA VAL A 23 8.96 8.33 7.82
C VAL A 23 9.01 7.19 6.80
N LEU A 24 7.88 6.79 6.23
CA LEU A 24 7.85 5.74 5.21
C LEU A 24 8.40 6.27 3.88
N ALA A 25 8.12 7.52 3.51
CA ALA A 25 8.74 8.17 2.35
C ALA A 25 10.28 8.15 2.42
N ALA A 26 10.86 8.52 3.57
CA ALA A 26 12.30 8.45 3.77
C ALA A 26 12.85 7.02 3.67
N ARG A 27 12.12 6.02 4.19
CA ARG A 27 12.51 4.61 4.09
C ARG A 27 12.49 4.12 2.64
N LEU A 28 11.47 4.48 1.86
CA LEU A 28 11.39 4.15 0.43
C LEU A 28 12.56 4.74 -0.35
N ILE A 29 12.87 6.01 -0.12
CA ILE A 29 14.02 6.69 -0.72
C ILE A 29 15.32 5.97 -0.34
N SER A 30 15.50 5.62 0.93
CA SER A 30 16.68 4.93 1.42
C SER A 30 16.84 3.53 0.80
N LEU A 31 15.78 2.72 0.76
CA LEU A 31 15.82 1.38 0.16
C LEU A 31 16.06 1.42 -1.35
N ALA A 32 15.59 2.48 -2.01
CA ALA A 32 15.83 2.66 -3.44
C ALA A 32 17.26 3.09 -3.77
N GLY A 33 18.02 3.60 -2.80
CA GLY A 33 19.35 4.19 -3.00
C GLY A 33 19.31 5.68 -3.34
N GLY A 34 18.20 6.38 -3.08
CA GLY A 34 18.01 7.81 -3.34
C GLY A 34 16.71 8.11 -4.09
N LEU A 35 16.33 9.40 -4.13
CA LEU A 35 15.07 9.84 -4.74
C LEU A 35 15.08 9.64 -6.27
N GLU A 36 16.20 9.93 -6.93
CA GLU A 36 16.38 9.67 -8.36
C GLU A 36 16.21 8.17 -8.68
N ALA A 37 16.84 7.30 -7.88
CA ALA A 37 16.74 5.86 -8.07
C ALA A 37 15.31 5.36 -7.83
N LEU A 38 14.59 5.94 -6.87
CA LEU A 38 13.17 5.66 -6.64
C LEU A 38 12.29 6.10 -7.82
N ALA A 39 12.51 7.31 -8.36
CA ALA A 39 11.76 7.86 -9.49
C ALA A 39 11.85 6.99 -10.76
N LYS A 40 13.00 6.32 -10.95
CA LYS A 40 13.24 5.41 -12.09
C LYS A 40 12.63 4.02 -11.91
N LYS A 41 12.21 3.63 -10.69
CA LYS A 41 11.64 2.30 -10.46
C LYS A 41 10.21 2.19 -11.03
N PRO A 42 9.84 1.03 -11.60
CA PRO A 42 8.45 0.76 -11.93
C PRO A 42 7.64 0.52 -10.66
N SER A 43 6.32 0.73 -10.74
CA SER A 43 5.40 0.56 -9.60
C SER A 43 5.50 -0.84 -8.98
N GLY A 44 5.64 -1.89 -9.80
CA GLY A 44 5.80 -3.27 -9.29
C GLY A 44 7.05 -3.47 -8.43
N THR A 45 8.15 -2.76 -8.72
CA THR A 45 9.33 -2.78 -7.85
C THR A 45 9.07 -1.99 -6.56
N VAL A 46 8.47 -0.80 -6.65
CA VAL A 46 8.11 0.02 -5.48
C VAL A 46 7.19 -0.77 -4.54
N GLN A 47 6.27 -1.56 -5.09
CA GLN A 47 5.33 -2.40 -4.35
C GLN A 47 6.03 -3.38 -3.40
N VAL A 48 7.20 -3.91 -3.80
CA VAL A 48 7.91 -4.99 -3.09
C VAL A 48 9.27 -4.55 -2.53
N LEU A 49 9.57 -3.24 -2.51
CA LEU A 49 10.79 -2.73 -1.87
C LEU A 49 10.85 -3.14 -0.39
N GLY A 50 11.98 -3.70 0.04
CA GLY A 50 12.17 -4.26 1.38
C GLY A 50 11.64 -5.68 1.57
N ALA A 51 11.15 -6.33 0.50
CA ALA A 51 10.80 -7.75 0.49
C ALA A 51 11.71 -8.54 -0.49
N GLU A 52 12.96 -8.10 -0.65
CA GLU A 52 13.92 -8.66 -1.60
C GLU A 52 14.13 -10.16 -1.38
N ASP A 53 14.30 -10.61 -0.14
CA ASP A 53 14.53 -12.03 0.18
C ASP A 53 13.34 -12.90 -0.28
N ALA A 54 12.11 -12.45 0.00
CA ALA A 54 10.90 -13.16 -0.41
C ALA A 54 10.72 -13.12 -1.93
N LEU A 55 11.02 -11.98 -2.57
CA LEU A 55 10.99 -11.85 -4.01
C LEU A 55 12.01 -12.77 -4.68
N PHE A 56 13.24 -12.83 -4.16
CA PHE A 56 14.29 -13.72 -4.69
C PHE A 56 13.94 -15.18 -4.49
N ALA A 57 13.36 -15.57 -3.35
CA ALA A 57 12.85 -16.92 -3.14
C ALA A 57 11.76 -17.28 -4.18
N HIS A 58 10.85 -16.34 -4.47
CA HIS A 58 9.82 -16.51 -5.49
C HIS A 58 10.41 -16.66 -6.90
N LEU A 59 11.35 -15.80 -7.30
CA LEU A 59 12.00 -15.86 -8.60
C LEU A 59 12.78 -17.15 -8.82
N ARG A 60 13.26 -17.77 -7.74
CA ARG A 60 13.89 -19.10 -7.78
C ARG A 60 12.88 -20.26 -7.74
N GLY A 61 11.58 -19.98 -7.64
CA GLY A 61 10.52 -21.00 -7.58
C GLY A 61 10.32 -21.66 -6.20
N HIS A 62 10.87 -21.09 -5.13
CA HIS A 62 10.84 -21.68 -3.78
C HIS A 62 9.71 -21.13 -2.90
N ALA A 63 9.02 -20.07 -3.34
CA ALA A 63 7.97 -19.41 -2.57
C ALA A 63 6.95 -18.69 -3.48
N PRO A 64 5.74 -18.38 -2.98
CA PRO A 64 4.83 -17.43 -3.63
C PRO A 64 5.42 -16.02 -3.69
N SER A 65 4.94 -15.21 -4.64
CA SER A 65 5.37 -13.81 -4.79
C SER A 65 4.92 -12.95 -3.60
N PRO A 66 5.78 -12.08 -3.04
CA PRO A 66 5.37 -11.15 -1.99
C PRO A 66 4.35 -10.14 -2.53
N LYS A 67 3.23 -9.98 -1.81
CA LYS A 67 2.16 -9.02 -2.19
C LYS A 67 2.58 -7.56 -1.98
N HIS A 68 3.48 -7.30 -1.04
CA HIS A 68 3.93 -5.98 -0.64
C HIS A 68 5.23 -6.06 0.15
N GLY A 69 6.06 -5.03 0.05
CA GLY A 69 7.24 -4.80 0.88
C GLY A 69 6.94 -3.84 2.03
N ILE A 70 7.81 -2.86 2.26
CA ILE A 70 7.65 -1.90 3.37
C ILE A 70 6.38 -1.07 3.29
N ILE A 71 5.78 -0.93 2.10
CA ILE A 71 4.50 -0.22 1.94
C ILE A 71 3.34 -0.92 2.68
N TYR A 72 3.54 -2.13 3.21
CA TYR A 72 2.60 -2.76 4.13
C TYR A 72 2.32 -1.89 5.38
N THR A 73 3.27 -1.06 5.81
CA THR A 73 3.07 -0.19 6.98
C THR A 73 2.14 0.99 6.70
N HIS A 74 1.78 1.24 5.45
CA HIS A 74 0.83 2.28 5.08
C HIS A 74 -0.59 1.86 5.49
N ASP A 75 -1.34 2.77 6.11
CA ASP A 75 -2.67 2.47 6.67
C ASP A 75 -3.66 1.95 5.63
N ALA A 76 -3.71 2.56 4.43
CA ALA A 76 -4.48 2.04 3.31
C ALA A 76 -4.20 0.56 2.95
N VAL A 77 -2.97 0.06 3.15
CA VAL A 77 -2.64 -1.35 2.90
C VAL A 77 -2.95 -2.20 4.12
N ARG A 78 -2.48 -1.80 5.30
CA ARG A 78 -2.65 -2.55 6.55
C ARG A 78 -4.11 -2.69 6.95
N GLY A 79 -4.88 -1.62 6.80
CA GLY A 79 -6.31 -1.53 7.11
C GLY A 79 -7.23 -2.19 6.09
N THR A 80 -6.71 -2.62 4.93
CA THR A 80 -7.50 -3.35 3.94
C THR A 80 -7.58 -4.85 4.28
N HIS A 81 -8.73 -5.48 3.98
CA HIS A 81 -8.95 -6.91 4.15
C HIS A 81 -7.84 -7.75 3.49
N PRO A 82 -7.31 -8.82 4.12
CA PRO A 82 -6.14 -9.58 3.64
C PRO A 82 -6.17 -10.02 2.17
N GLU A 83 -7.36 -10.34 1.65
CA GLU A 83 -7.57 -10.74 0.26
C GLU A 83 -7.34 -9.58 -0.71
N ASN A 84 -7.74 -8.38 -0.32
CA ASN A 84 -7.63 -7.16 -1.11
C ASN A 84 -6.32 -6.38 -0.89
N ARG A 85 -5.47 -6.77 0.08
CA ARG A 85 -4.19 -6.11 0.36
C ARG A 85 -3.26 -6.03 -0.85
N GLY A 86 -3.26 -7.05 -1.71
CA GLY A 86 -2.47 -7.01 -2.95
C GLY A 86 -2.94 -5.93 -3.93
N SER A 87 -4.25 -5.69 -4.00
CA SER A 87 -4.85 -4.61 -4.79
C SER A 87 -4.53 -3.24 -4.19
N ALA A 88 -4.67 -3.10 -2.87
CA ALA A 88 -4.34 -1.86 -2.17
C ALA A 88 -2.85 -1.51 -2.29
N ALA A 89 -1.96 -2.49 -2.09
CA ALA A 89 -0.52 -2.32 -2.26
C ALA A 89 -0.14 -1.86 -3.67
N ARG A 90 -0.79 -2.42 -4.71
CA ARG A 90 -0.58 -2.00 -6.10
C ARG A 90 -1.04 -0.56 -6.34
N ALA A 91 -2.18 -0.16 -5.79
CA ALA A 91 -2.69 1.21 -5.89
C ALA A 91 -1.73 2.21 -5.23
N VAL A 92 -1.33 1.93 -3.97
CA VAL A 92 -0.36 2.74 -3.22
C VAL A 92 0.98 2.84 -3.98
N ALA A 93 1.55 1.71 -4.40
CA ALA A 93 2.82 1.70 -5.14
C ALA A 93 2.74 2.50 -6.46
N GLY A 94 1.60 2.43 -7.16
CA GLY A 94 1.34 3.21 -8.36
C GLY A 94 1.44 4.71 -8.11
N LYS A 95 0.76 5.21 -7.08
CA LYS A 95 0.76 6.64 -6.73
C LYS A 95 2.10 7.10 -6.17
N LEU A 96 2.77 6.28 -5.36
CA LEU A 96 4.12 6.55 -4.87
C LEU A 96 5.16 6.63 -6.00
N ALA A 97 5.06 5.78 -7.03
CA ALA A 97 5.95 5.86 -8.18
C ALA A 97 5.74 7.14 -8.99
N ILE A 98 4.50 7.64 -9.10
CA ILE A 98 4.20 8.93 -9.74
C ILE A 98 4.74 10.08 -8.88
N ALA A 99 4.43 10.08 -7.57
CA ALA A 99 4.91 11.07 -6.63
C ALA A 99 6.43 11.19 -6.62
N ALA A 100 7.16 10.07 -6.58
CA ALA A 100 8.62 10.06 -6.64
C ALA A 100 9.17 10.74 -7.92
N ARG A 101 8.50 10.55 -9.07
CA ARG A 101 8.90 11.20 -10.32
C ARG A 101 8.62 12.70 -10.29
N VAL A 102 7.46 13.10 -9.78
CA VAL A 102 7.11 14.51 -9.64
C VAL A 102 8.09 15.19 -8.70
N ASP A 103 8.34 14.62 -7.52
CA ASP A 103 9.30 15.13 -6.53
C ASP A 103 10.72 15.27 -7.13
N HIS A 104 11.15 14.31 -7.94
CA HIS A 104 12.50 14.36 -8.53
C HIS A 104 12.62 15.31 -9.73
N TYR A 105 11.64 15.33 -10.63
CA TYR A 105 11.75 16.01 -11.93
C TYR A 105 11.13 17.40 -11.95
N SER A 106 10.11 17.69 -11.14
CA SER A 106 9.49 19.03 -11.07
C SER A 106 9.56 19.67 -9.69
N GLY A 107 9.47 18.89 -8.62
CA GLY A 107 9.36 19.38 -7.24
C GLY A 107 8.01 20.06 -6.92
N GLU A 108 7.07 20.03 -7.86
CA GLU A 108 5.73 20.60 -7.68
C GLU A 108 4.87 19.74 -6.76
N SER A 109 4.09 20.37 -5.89
CA SER A 109 3.09 19.65 -5.08
C SER A 109 1.86 19.30 -5.93
N LYS A 110 1.43 18.04 -5.89
CA LYS A 110 0.27 17.50 -6.61
C LYS A 110 -0.70 16.84 -5.63
N PRO A 111 -1.56 17.63 -4.97
CA PRO A 111 -2.54 17.11 -4.01
C PRO A 111 -3.56 16.16 -4.65
N GLU A 112 -3.74 16.22 -5.97
CA GLU A 112 -4.66 15.34 -6.70
C GLU A 112 -4.29 13.86 -6.54
N LEU A 113 -3.00 13.55 -6.36
CA LEU A 113 -2.51 12.17 -6.19
C LEU A 113 -3.08 11.51 -4.93
N GLU A 114 -3.28 12.28 -3.86
CA GLU A 114 -3.84 11.80 -2.60
C GLU A 114 -5.33 11.50 -2.75
N ALA A 115 -6.08 12.41 -3.39
CA ALA A 115 -7.49 12.22 -3.68
C ALA A 115 -7.74 10.99 -4.56
N GLU A 116 -6.96 10.84 -5.64
CA GLU A 116 -7.06 9.68 -6.54
C GLU A 116 -6.65 8.36 -5.84
N LEU A 117 -5.73 8.41 -4.88
CA LEU A 117 -5.40 7.24 -4.06
C LEU A 117 -6.55 6.86 -3.14
N ALA A 118 -7.11 7.84 -2.44
CA ALA A 118 -8.21 7.65 -1.49
C ALA A 118 -9.43 7.01 -2.17
N GLU A 119 -9.88 7.56 -3.29
CA GLU A 119 -10.98 7.00 -4.11
C GLU A 119 -10.70 5.55 -4.51
N ARG A 120 -9.46 5.27 -4.92
CA ARG A 120 -9.09 3.91 -5.35
C ARG A 120 -9.08 2.92 -4.19
N ILE A 121 -8.65 3.34 -3.01
CA ILE A 121 -8.61 2.50 -1.81
C ILE A 121 -10.02 2.22 -1.31
N GLU A 122 -10.90 3.23 -1.29
CA GLU A 122 -12.31 3.06 -0.96
C GLU A 122 -12.97 2.02 -1.88
N THR A 123 -12.77 2.14 -3.20
CA THR A 123 -13.26 1.16 -4.17
C THR A 123 -12.75 -0.26 -3.90
N ILE A 124 -11.52 -0.41 -3.39
CA ILE A 124 -10.93 -1.73 -3.09
C ILE A 124 -11.51 -2.30 -1.80
N GLN A 125 -11.75 -1.45 -0.80
CA GLN A 125 -12.29 -1.84 0.50
C GLN A 125 -13.79 -2.15 0.45
N ALA A 126 -14.54 -1.49 -0.43
CA ALA A 126 -15.96 -1.75 -0.64
C ALA A 126 -16.25 -3.18 -1.13
N ARG A 127 -15.31 -3.80 -1.87
CA ARG A 127 -15.47 -5.17 -2.41
C ARG A 127 -15.76 -6.24 -1.37
N THR A 128 -15.29 -6.04 -0.14
CA THR A 128 -15.50 -6.99 0.96
C THR A 128 -16.74 -6.69 1.79
N VAL A 129 -17.28 -5.46 1.70
CA VAL A 129 -18.53 -5.12 2.38
C VAL A 129 -19.70 -5.87 1.76
N ASP A 130 -19.65 -6.11 0.44
CA ASP A 130 -20.66 -6.89 -0.27
C ASP A 130 -20.60 -8.39 0.08
N ASP A 131 -19.39 -8.96 0.25
CA ASP A 131 -19.21 -10.38 0.59
C ASP A 131 -19.61 -10.70 2.06
N ASP A 132 -19.38 -9.78 3.01
CA ASP A 132 -19.77 -9.98 4.40
C ASP A 132 -21.29 -9.85 4.61
N ALA A 133 -21.98 -9.02 3.82
CA ALA A 133 -23.43 -8.81 3.90
C ALA A 133 -24.26 -10.04 3.48
N ASP A 134 -23.75 -10.88 2.59
CA ASP A 134 -24.39 -12.14 2.18
C ASP A 134 -24.15 -13.29 3.17
N SER A 135 -23.24 -13.13 4.13
CA SER A 135 -22.90 -14.17 5.12
C SER A 135 -23.78 -14.15 6.39
N ASP A 136 -24.56 -13.08 6.62
CA ASP A 136 -25.38 -12.90 7.82
C ASP A 136 -26.85 -13.41 7.67
N GLY A 137 -27.15 -14.10 6.56
CA GLY A 137 -28.47 -14.74 6.31
C GLY A 137 -28.69 -16.09 7.03
N GLY A 138 -27.79 -16.47 7.94
CA GLY A 138 -27.69 -17.83 8.47
C GLY A 138 -27.97 -18.01 9.95
N SER A 139 -28.94 -17.31 10.55
CA SER A 139 -29.53 -17.80 11.81
C SER A 139 -30.96 -17.27 12.04
N ALA A 140 -31.94 -17.96 11.46
CA ALA A 140 -33.33 -17.90 11.89
C ALA A 140 -33.77 -19.29 12.38
N ASP A 141 -33.58 -19.48 13.69
CA ASP A 141 -34.44 -20.08 14.71
C ASP A 141 -35.60 -21.05 14.37
N THR A 142 -35.90 -21.90 15.38
CA THR A 142 -37.08 -22.74 15.65
C THR A 142 -37.10 -24.12 14.96
N GLY A 143 -37.33 -25.26 15.61
CA GLY A 143 -37.72 -25.59 16.97
C GLY A 143 -38.49 -26.93 16.93
N GLY A 144 -38.21 -27.84 17.88
CA GLY A 144 -39.13 -28.90 18.31
C GLY A 144 -39.15 -30.21 17.50
N ALA A 145 -38.84 -31.32 18.17
CA ALA A 145 -39.84 -32.32 18.54
C ALA A 145 -39.16 -33.50 19.26
N ASP A 146 -39.75 -33.83 20.40
CA ASP A 146 -39.55 -35.04 21.20
C ASP A 146 -39.73 -36.32 20.36
N ASP A 147 -39.04 -37.42 20.72
CA ASP A 147 -39.67 -38.69 21.13
C ASP A 147 -38.65 -39.85 21.25
N GLU A 148 -38.80 -40.54 22.39
CA GLU A 148 -38.42 -41.93 22.79
C GLU A 148 -36.96 -42.38 22.93
#